data_AF-A0AB74KBK8-F1
#
_entry.id   AF-A0AB74KBK8-F1
#
_cell.length_a   1.000
_cell.length_b   1.000
_cell.length_c   1.000
_cell.angle_alpha   90.00
_cell.angle_beta   90.00
_cell.angle_gamma   90.00
#
_symmetry.space_group_name_H-M   'P 1'
#
loop_
_entity.id
_entity.type
_entity.pdbx_description
1 polymer ?
#
loop_
_entity_poly.entity_id
_entity_poly.type
_entity_poly.pdbx_seq_one_letter_code
_entity_poly.pdbx_strand_id
1 'polypeptide(L)'
;MRNSRVLRNTNLNIKHQHFIKPTLETASVFKNILKWSSFFGFLGLVGSLAAFEGLNQYVEFYKLERATLAYEPPSNDIEEWSFENDDWSGGQSGGTEPSLPWKAAHLIRSAWIALEWGVGTASNAASLNPSLEISQSYLLSAINHIESNDNVKNKDIALSALYLRLADIRQRMGTRVSLNNALDGYEKVHSFLVSKGAPKTALMKVERSAGDVCKSLGLDKESERWYFKCLNHFSSSKKNTSFGGYMPSWLTRRQEVDTQIDIRLLSPSQFRAYIDTLLSLSRLYSTTNRLTEAMTVQKRLIDVHLAEVTYALNKNKLDESLGWLQNAEQLSSNVHRSIENVNTSDAFSKNQAHKLTNASQRTASECAYLMGILHQSHDDKERALGCFERAIKTTLQVDTLTKDDLDSISKDPINRKYIDAYKNVRK
;
A
#
# COMPACT_ATOMS: atom_id res chain seq x y z
N MET A 1 -73.15 -86.47 -36.19
CA MET A 1 -71.77 -86.62 -35.68
C MET A 1 -70.99 -85.32 -35.87
N ARG A 2 -70.82 -84.51 -34.82
CA ARG A 2 -69.52 -83.96 -34.40
C ARG A 2 -69.73 -83.11 -33.14
N ASN A 3 -68.98 -83.50 -32.12
CA ASN A 3 -69.13 -83.11 -30.74
C ASN A 3 -68.80 -81.63 -30.49
N SER A 4 -69.61 -81.06 -29.62
CA SER A 4 -69.38 -79.87 -28.81
C SER A 4 -67.96 -79.82 -28.22
N ARG A 5 -67.20 -78.78 -28.56
CA ARG A 5 -66.08 -78.29 -27.74
C ARG A 5 -66.50 -76.98 -27.09
N VAL A 6 -66.91 -77.11 -25.83
CA VAL A 6 -66.99 -76.01 -24.87
C VAL A 6 -65.57 -75.48 -24.66
N LEU A 7 -65.27 -74.29 -25.18
CA LEU A 7 -64.08 -73.55 -24.79
C LEU A 7 -64.40 -72.76 -23.52
N ARG A 8 -63.53 -72.95 -22.53
CA ARG A 8 -63.55 -72.37 -21.18
C ARG A 8 -63.87 -70.88 -21.21
N ASN A 9 -64.81 -70.48 -20.34
CA ASN A 9 -64.90 -69.14 -19.81
C ASN A 9 -63.53 -68.72 -19.26
N THR A 10 -62.84 -67.84 -19.97
CA THR A 10 -61.81 -67.01 -19.37
C THR A 10 -62.54 -66.03 -18.45
N ASN A 11 -62.32 -66.19 -17.14
CA ASN A 11 -62.65 -65.18 -16.15
C ASN A 11 -61.92 -63.88 -16.52
N LEU A 12 -62.58 -62.99 -17.25
CA LEU A 12 -62.23 -61.58 -17.27
C LEU A 12 -62.63 -61.01 -15.91
N ASN A 13 -61.77 -61.25 -14.93
CA ASN A 13 -61.79 -60.55 -13.67
C ASN A 13 -61.42 -59.10 -13.97
N ILE A 14 -62.42 -58.27 -14.30
CA ILE A 14 -62.29 -56.82 -14.36
C ILE A 14 -62.04 -56.38 -12.92
N LYS A 15 -60.78 -56.47 -12.49
CA LYS A 15 -60.29 -55.80 -11.28
C LYS A 15 -60.69 -54.34 -11.44
N HIS A 16 -61.52 -53.84 -10.53
CA HIS A 16 -61.69 -52.41 -10.32
C HIS A 16 -60.30 -51.78 -10.15
N GLN A 17 -59.78 -51.20 -11.22
CA GLN A 17 -58.57 -50.41 -11.16
C GLN A 17 -58.94 -49.13 -10.43
N HIS A 18 -58.56 -49.05 -9.17
CA HIS A 18 -58.72 -47.84 -8.36
C HIS A 18 -57.74 -46.77 -8.89
N PHE A 19 -58.14 -46.04 -9.94
CA PHE A 19 -57.40 -44.91 -10.52
C PHE A 19 -57.11 -43.77 -9.53
N ILE A 20 -57.76 -43.79 -8.37
CA ILE A 20 -57.61 -42.79 -7.30
C ILE A 20 -56.32 -42.99 -6.47
N LYS A 21 -55.82 -44.23 -6.35
CA LYS A 21 -54.63 -44.53 -5.54
C LYS A 21 -53.33 -43.96 -6.14
N PRO A 22 -53.04 -44.13 -7.45
CA PRO A 22 -51.83 -43.56 -8.07
C PRO A 22 -51.84 -42.03 -8.05
N THR A 23 -53.00 -41.39 -8.21
CA THR A 23 -53.13 -39.93 -8.16
C THR A 23 -52.95 -39.36 -6.76
N LEU A 24 -53.43 -40.06 -5.72
CA LEU A 24 -53.21 -39.66 -4.32
C LEU A 24 -51.75 -39.87 -3.89
N GLU A 25 -51.11 -40.95 -4.34
CA GLU A 25 -49.68 -41.19 -4.11
C GLU A 25 -48.83 -40.11 -4.80
N THR A 26 -49.15 -39.76 -6.04
CA THR A 26 -48.49 -38.67 -6.77
C THR A 26 -48.67 -37.32 -6.04
N ALA A 27 -49.89 -36.98 -5.59
CA ALA A 27 -50.16 -35.78 -4.82
C ALA A 27 -49.38 -35.74 -3.48
N SER A 28 -49.21 -36.89 -2.82
CA SER A 28 -48.44 -37.00 -1.59
C SER A 28 -46.94 -36.77 -1.81
N VAL A 29 -46.40 -37.26 -2.94
CA VAL A 29 -45.01 -37.02 -3.36
C VAL A 29 -44.81 -35.54 -3.67
N PHE A 30 -45.69 -34.91 -4.45
CA PHE A 30 -45.61 -33.47 -4.71
C PHE A 30 -45.70 -32.63 -3.44
N LYS A 31 -46.60 -32.98 -2.51
CA LYS A 31 -46.70 -32.32 -1.19
C LYS A 31 -45.41 -32.43 -0.40
N ASN A 32 -44.77 -33.61 -0.41
CA ASN A 32 -43.52 -33.82 0.30
C ASN A 32 -42.35 -33.08 -0.38
N ILE A 33 -42.28 -33.07 -1.71
CA ILE A 33 -41.28 -32.29 -2.46
C ILE A 33 -41.44 -30.80 -2.16
N LEU A 34 -42.66 -30.26 -2.21
CA LEU A 34 -42.92 -28.86 -1.88
C LEU A 34 -42.58 -28.53 -0.43
N LYS A 35 -42.95 -29.40 0.52
CA LYS A 35 -42.63 -29.24 1.94
C LYS A 35 -41.12 -29.20 2.17
N TRP A 36 -40.38 -30.17 1.66
CA TRP A 36 -38.94 -30.26 1.86
C TRP A 36 -38.17 -29.21 1.05
N SER A 37 -38.58 -28.93 -0.18
CA SER A 37 -38.01 -27.84 -0.99
C SER A 37 -38.21 -26.47 -0.32
N SER A 38 -39.40 -26.20 0.21
CA SER A 38 -39.66 -24.96 0.95
C SER A 38 -38.85 -24.89 2.24
N PHE A 39 -38.76 -26.00 2.98
CA PHE A 39 -37.96 -26.07 4.21
C PHE A 39 -36.47 -25.85 3.94
N PHE A 40 -35.87 -26.58 3.00
CA PHE A 40 -34.45 -26.42 2.67
C PHE A 40 -34.16 -25.10 1.97
N GLY A 41 -35.10 -24.58 1.17
CA GLY A 41 -35.01 -23.25 0.57
C GLY A 41 -35.01 -22.15 1.64
N PHE A 42 -35.92 -22.23 2.62
CA PHE A 42 -35.94 -21.29 3.74
C PHE A 42 -34.69 -21.41 4.61
N LEU A 43 -34.28 -22.65 4.95
CA LEU A 43 -33.07 -22.89 5.74
C LEU A 43 -31.82 -22.38 5.02
N GLY A 44 -31.72 -22.58 3.71
CA GLY A 44 -30.65 -22.05 2.88
C GLY A 44 -30.63 -20.52 2.85
N LEU A 45 -31.79 -19.87 2.74
CA LEU A 45 -31.91 -18.42 2.78
C LEU A 45 -31.48 -17.86 4.15
N VAL A 46 -32.03 -18.40 5.24
CA VAL A 46 -31.69 -17.95 6.61
C VAL A 46 -30.21 -18.19 6.90
N GLY A 47 -29.68 -19.36 6.52
CA GLY A 47 -28.26 -19.67 6.66
C GLY A 47 -27.38 -18.69 5.88
N SER A 48 -27.77 -18.33 4.66
CA SER A 48 -27.04 -17.36 3.84
C SER A 48 -27.07 -15.96 4.43
N LEU A 49 -28.22 -15.50 4.93
CA LEU A 49 -28.33 -14.20 5.60
C LEU A 49 -27.53 -14.16 6.91
N ALA A 50 -27.57 -15.24 7.71
CA ALA A 50 -26.81 -15.34 8.94
C ALA A 50 -25.30 -15.35 8.68
N ALA A 51 -24.86 -16.06 7.64
CA ALA A 51 -23.45 -16.03 7.20
C ALA A 51 -23.05 -14.63 6.72
N PHE A 52 -23.89 -13.98 5.89
CA PHE A 52 -23.64 -12.63 5.40
C PHE A 52 -23.51 -11.61 6.54
N GLU A 53 -24.45 -11.59 7.47
CA GLU A 53 -24.41 -10.70 8.64
C GLU A 53 -23.23 -11.05 9.54
N GLY A 54 -23.01 -12.34 9.81
CA GLY A 54 -21.90 -12.81 10.63
C GLY A 54 -20.53 -12.39 10.09
N LEU A 55 -20.34 -12.45 8.77
CA LEU A 55 -19.12 -11.95 8.11
C LEU A 55 -18.97 -10.43 8.26
N ASN A 56 -20.04 -9.67 8.08
CA ASN A 56 -20.01 -8.22 8.25
C ASN A 56 -19.69 -7.84 9.71
N GLN A 57 -20.30 -8.49 10.69
CA GLN A 57 -20.01 -8.24 12.11
C GLN A 57 -18.59 -8.66 12.49
N TYR A 58 -18.10 -9.78 11.94
CA TYR A 58 -16.71 -10.18 12.13
C TYR A 58 -15.74 -9.12 11.59
N VAL A 59 -16.00 -8.57 10.40
CA VAL A 59 -15.18 -7.49 9.84
C VAL A 59 -15.26 -6.22 10.70
N GLU A 60 -16.45 -5.84 11.14
CA GLU A 60 -16.67 -4.67 11.99
C GLU A 60 -15.83 -4.72 13.27
N PHE A 61 -15.83 -5.86 13.96
CA PHE A 61 -15.24 -5.96 15.28
C PHE A 61 -13.79 -6.45 15.30
N TYR A 62 -13.36 -7.25 14.31
CA TYR A 62 -12.04 -7.90 14.33
C TYR A 62 -11.11 -7.50 13.17
N LYS A 63 -11.62 -6.87 12.12
CA LYS A 63 -10.80 -6.48 10.97
C LYS A 63 -10.66 -4.99 10.80
N LEU A 64 -11.73 -4.25 11.09
CA LEU A 64 -11.68 -2.80 11.24
C LEU A 64 -11.28 -2.43 12.68
N GLU A 65 -10.26 -3.08 13.23
CA GLU A 65 -9.77 -2.75 14.57
C GLU A 65 -9.26 -1.30 14.63
N ARG A 66 -9.11 -0.80 15.85
CA ARG A 66 -8.54 0.52 16.08
C ARG A 66 -7.17 0.58 15.44
N ALA A 67 -6.88 1.68 14.74
CA ALA A 67 -5.57 1.96 14.14
C ALA A 67 -4.41 1.84 15.15
N THR A 68 -4.73 1.93 16.45
CA THR A 68 -3.80 1.87 17.58
C THR A 68 -3.38 0.46 18.00
N LEU A 69 -4.05 -0.60 17.52
CA LEU A 69 -3.82 -1.99 17.98
C LEU A 69 -3.02 -2.86 17.00
N ALA A 70 -2.97 -2.51 15.72
CA ALA A 70 -2.27 -3.31 14.71
C ALA A 70 -0.72 -3.22 14.80
N TYR A 71 -0.20 -2.20 15.49
CA TYR A 71 1.23 -1.96 15.71
C TYR A 71 1.33 -1.05 16.94
N GLU A 72 2.05 -1.42 18.01
CA GLU A 72 2.19 -0.57 19.21
C GLU A 72 3.08 0.65 18.89
N PRO A 73 2.52 1.83 18.56
CA PRO A 73 3.32 3.01 18.32
C PRO A 73 3.72 3.58 19.70
N PRO A 74 4.80 4.38 19.78
CA PRO A 74 5.07 5.16 20.99
C PRO A 74 3.81 5.93 21.40
N SER A 75 3.44 5.86 22.68
CA SER A 75 2.16 6.40 23.21
C SER A 75 1.88 7.88 22.88
N ASN A 76 2.91 8.64 22.51
CA ASN A 76 2.87 10.04 22.13
C ASN A 76 2.71 10.31 20.62
N ASP A 77 2.67 9.28 19.77
CA ASP A 77 2.73 9.39 18.30
C ASP A 77 1.56 8.66 17.60
N ILE A 78 0.62 8.10 18.37
CA ILE A 78 -0.48 7.25 17.90
C ILE A 78 -1.30 7.89 16.76
N GLU A 79 -1.54 9.19 16.85
CA GLU A 79 -2.32 9.91 15.84
C GLU A 79 -1.59 9.97 14.50
N GLU A 80 -0.29 10.28 14.49
CA GLU A 80 0.48 10.41 13.26
C GLU A 80 0.58 9.09 12.49
N TRP A 81 0.83 7.99 13.20
CA TRP A 81 0.87 6.65 12.61
C TRP A 81 -0.48 6.23 12.02
N SER A 82 -1.59 6.64 12.63
CA SER A 82 -2.92 6.34 12.10
C SER A 82 -3.21 7.03 10.76
N PHE A 83 -2.61 8.21 10.51
CA PHE A 83 -2.69 8.89 9.21
C PHE A 83 -1.79 8.26 8.15
N GLU A 84 -0.66 7.67 8.55
CA GLU A 84 0.22 6.94 7.65
C GLU A 84 -0.36 5.61 7.21
N ASN A 85 -1.05 4.91 8.12
CA ASN A 85 -1.49 3.55 7.87
C ASN A 85 -2.40 3.47 6.62
N ASP A 86 -1.90 2.77 5.61
CA ASP A 86 -2.64 2.50 4.37
C ASP A 86 -3.70 1.41 4.56
N ASP A 87 -3.59 0.63 5.63
CA ASP A 87 -4.56 -0.39 5.98
C ASP A 87 -5.92 0.23 6.30
N TRP A 88 -6.97 -0.43 5.83
CA TRP A 88 -8.34 -0.09 6.22
C TRP A 88 -8.56 -0.46 7.69
N SER A 89 -8.31 0.51 8.56
CA SER A 89 -8.62 0.44 9.99
C SER A 89 -9.91 1.21 10.31
N GLY A 90 -10.48 0.96 11.49
CA GLY A 90 -11.62 1.72 12.01
C GLY A 90 -11.23 3.06 12.66
N GLY A 91 -10.05 3.59 12.36
CA GLY A 91 -9.52 4.81 12.98
C GLY A 91 -9.29 4.65 14.49
N GLN A 92 -9.37 5.74 15.25
CA GLN A 92 -9.16 5.72 16.71
C GLN A 92 -10.27 4.96 17.47
N SER A 93 -11.50 5.01 16.97
CA SER A 93 -12.65 4.39 17.64
C SER A 93 -12.79 2.91 17.33
N GLY A 94 -12.30 2.45 16.18
CA GLY A 94 -12.49 1.09 15.68
C GLY A 94 -13.89 0.93 15.07
N GLY A 95 -14.01 0.00 14.14
CA GLY A 95 -15.22 -0.23 13.36
C GLY A 95 -15.57 0.90 12.39
N THR A 96 -16.78 0.85 11.87
CA THR A 96 -17.39 1.92 11.08
C THR A 96 -18.03 2.97 11.99
N GLU A 97 -18.15 4.20 11.49
CA GLU A 97 -18.81 5.30 12.22
C GLU A 97 -20.25 4.90 12.63
N PRO A 98 -20.61 4.90 13.93
CA PRO A 98 -21.88 4.35 14.41
C PRO A 98 -23.13 5.06 13.90
N SER A 99 -22.99 6.31 13.44
CA SER A 99 -24.08 7.09 12.86
C SER A 99 -24.36 6.76 11.39
N LEU A 100 -23.56 5.87 10.78
CA LEU A 100 -23.76 5.46 9.40
C LEU A 100 -25.04 4.62 9.25
N PRO A 101 -25.77 4.80 8.13
CA PRO A 101 -26.86 3.89 7.78
C PRO A 101 -26.33 2.46 7.65
N TRP A 102 -27.09 1.48 8.15
CA TRP A 102 -26.68 0.08 8.12
C TRP A 102 -26.27 -0.40 6.70
N LYS A 103 -26.95 0.08 5.65
CA LYS A 103 -26.58 -0.21 4.25
C LYS A 103 -25.21 0.32 3.88
N ALA A 104 -24.91 1.57 4.25
CA ALA A 104 -23.61 2.18 3.98
C ALA A 104 -22.51 1.45 4.75
N ALA A 105 -22.75 1.11 6.01
CA ALA A 105 -21.81 0.33 6.82
C ALA A 105 -21.52 -1.05 6.21
N HIS A 106 -22.56 -1.79 5.77
CA HIS A 106 -22.37 -3.06 5.06
C HIS A 106 -21.63 -2.91 3.74
N LEU A 107 -21.89 -1.86 2.97
CA LEU A 107 -21.19 -1.62 1.72
C LEU A 107 -19.70 -1.31 1.97
N ILE A 108 -19.39 -0.52 3.00
CA ILE A 108 -18.00 -0.28 3.42
C ILE A 108 -17.35 -1.61 3.79
N ARG A 109 -17.92 -2.39 4.70
CA ARG A 109 -17.33 -3.69 5.10
C ARG A 109 -17.23 -4.67 3.93
N SER A 110 -18.18 -4.66 3.01
CA SER A 110 -18.13 -5.49 1.78
C SER A 110 -17.02 -5.05 0.83
N ALA A 111 -16.77 -3.75 0.73
CA ALA A 111 -15.64 -3.20 -0.01
C ALA A 111 -14.30 -3.61 0.60
N TRP A 112 -14.21 -3.70 1.93
CA TRP A 112 -13.05 -4.24 2.64
C TRP A 112 -12.82 -5.72 2.29
N ILE A 113 -13.88 -6.53 2.42
CA ILE A 113 -13.84 -7.97 2.12
C ILE A 113 -13.37 -8.21 0.69
N ALA A 114 -13.91 -7.45 -0.28
CA ALA A 114 -13.52 -7.58 -1.67
C ALA A 114 -12.03 -7.29 -1.92
N LEU A 115 -11.45 -6.31 -1.20
CA LEU A 115 -10.03 -5.96 -1.32
C LEU A 115 -9.13 -7.01 -0.66
N GLU A 116 -9.47 -7.43 0.56
CA GLU A 116 -8.58 -8.22 1.41
C GLU A 116 -8.72 -9.72 1.18
N TRP A 117 -9.95 -10.20 1.00
CA TRP A 117 -10.23 -11.63 0.82
C TRP A 117 -10.51 -12.00 -0.64
N GLY A 118 -10.65 -10.99 -1.49
CA GLY A 118 -11.01 -11.17 -2.89
C GLY A 118 -12.51 -11.36 -3.08
N VAL A 119 -12.88 -11.59 -4.34
CA VAL A 119 -14.29 -11.61 -4.80
C VAL A 119 -14.75 -12.99 -5.25
N GLY A 120 -13.91 -14.02 -5.06
CA GLY A 120 -14.21 -15.41 -5.42
C GLY A 120 -14.65 -15.55 -6.89
N THR A 121 -15.70 -16.36 -7.11
CA THR A 121 -16.29 -16.60 -8.44
C THR A 121 -17.18 -15.47 -8.95
N ALA A 122 -17.38 -14.40 -8.17
CA ALA A 122 -18.17 -13.24 -8.57
C ALA A 122 -17.43 -12.29 -9.53
N SER A 123 -16.33 -12.72 -10.13
CA SER A 123 -15.52 -11.93 -11.05
C SER A 123 -15.95 -12.13 -12.50
N ASN A 124 -16.03 -11.03 -13.25
CA ASN A 124 -16.14 -11.09 -14.70
C ASN A 124 -14.81 -11.58 -15.28
N ALA A 125 -14.84 -12.56 -16.19
CA ALA A 125 -13.64 -13.10 -16.84
C ALA A 125 -12.81 -12.05 -17.61
N ALA A 126 -13.37 -10.87 -17.88
CA ALA A 126 -12.72 -9.74 -18.55
C ALA A 126 -12.05 -8.73 -17.58
N SER A 127 -12.26 -8.85 -16.26
CA SER A 127 -11.73 -7.90 -15.29
C SER A 127 -10.27 -8.23 -14.96
N LEU A 128 -9.37 -7.28 -15.21
CA LEU A 128 -7.95 -7.37 -14.84
C LEU A 128 -7.75 -7.36 -13.32
N ASN A 129 -8.61 -6.66 -12.57
CA ASN A 129 -8.49 -6.53 -11.10
C ASN A 129 -9.89 -6.51 -10.44
N PRO A 130 -10.57 -7.67 -10.34
CA PRO A 130 -11.99 -7.71 -9.99
C PRO A 130 -12.26 -7.29 -8.53
N SER A 131 -11.29 -7.49 -7.64
CA SER A 131 -11.33 -6.96 -6.26
C SER A 131 -11.40 -5.44 -6.21
N LEU A 132 -10.58 -4.74 -7.01
CA LEU A 132 -10.55 -3.28 -7.04
C LEU A 132 -11.85 -2.71 -7.63
N GLU A 133 -12.35 -3.31 -8.72
CA GLU A 133 -13.59 -2.89 -9.37
C GLU A 133 -14.82 -3.04 -8.46
N ILE A 134 -14.95 -4.21 -7.81
CA ILE A 134 -16.06 -4.48 -6.90
C ILE A 134 -15.96 -3.60 -5.66
N SER A 135 -14.78 -3.44 -5.07
CA SER A 135 -14.59 -2.55 -3.93
C SER A 135 -14.94 -1.09 -4.26
N GLN A 136 -14.51 -0.60 -5.43
CA GLN A 136 -14.90 0.72 -5.93
C GLN A 136 -16.42 0.87 -6.02
N SER A 137 -17.12 -0.14 -6.55
CA SER A 137 -18.58 -0.12 -6.72
C SER A 137 -19.32 -0.03 -5.38
N TYR A 138 -18.84 -0.76 -4.38
CA TYR A 138 -19.39 -0.75 -3.03
C TYR A 138 -19.13 0.58 -2.33
N LEU A 139 -17.92 1.14 -2.44
CA LEU A 139 -17.61 2.46 -1.87
C LEU A 139 -18.45 3.57 -2.49
N LEU A 140 -18.60 3.59 -3.82
CA LEU A 140 -19.46 4.56 -4.50
C LEU A 140 -20.91 4.47 -4.00
N SER A 141 -21.42 3.25 -3.84
CA SER A 141 -22.76 3.02 -3.31
C SER A 141 -22.87 3.47 -1.84
N ALA A 142 -21.85 3.23 -1.02
CA ALA A 142 -21.80 3.69 0.36
C ALA A 142 -21.81 5.22 0.44
N ILE A 143 -20.96 5.89 -0.35
CA ILE A 143 -20.89 7.35 -0.43
C ILE A 143 -22.26 7.93 -0.80
N ASN A 144 -22.93 7.39 -1.82
CA ASN A 144 -24.28 7.84 -2.21
C ASN A 144 -25.30 7.71 -1.07
N HIS A 145 -25.24 6.63 -0.29
CA HIS A 145 -26.11 6.42 0.86
C HIS A 145 -25.82 7.40 2.02
N ILE A 146 -24.57 7.80 2.20
CA ILE A 146 -24.18 8.78 3.22
C ILE A 146 -24.54 10.20 2.77
N GLU A 147 -24.29 10.54 1.50
CA GLU A 147 -24.62 11.84 0.93
C GLU A 147 -26.12 12.12 0.95
N SER A 148 -26.95 11.10 0.69
CA SER A 148 -28.42 11.19 0.75
C SER A 148 -29.00 11.22 2.18
N ASN A 149 -28.18 11.05 3.22
CA ASN A 149 -28.65 11.02 4.60
C ASN A 149 -28.06 12.19 5.41
N ASP A 150 -28.92 13.05 5.96
CA ASP A 150 -28.51 14.22 6.73
C ASP A 150 -28.26 13.93 8.21
N ASN A 151 -28.67 12.76 8.71
CA ASN A 151 -28.55 12.39 10.12
C ASN A 151 -27.19 11.76 10.48
N VAL A 152 -26.27 11.64 9.52
CA VAL A 152 -24.93 11.08 9.76
C VAL A 152 -24.09 12.10 10.53
N LYS A 153 -23.62 11.71 11.72
CA LYS A 153 -22.69 12.54 12.50
C LYS A 153 -21.33 12.54 11.79
N ASN A 154 -20.63 13.66 11.84
CA ASN A 154 -19.32 13.82 11.20
C ASN A 154 -19.31 13.42 9.71
N LYS A 155 -20.44 13.59 9.01
CA LYS A 155 -20.66 13.25 7.60
C LYS A 155 -19.49 13.67 6.70
N ASP A 156 -19.06 14.91 6.85
CA ASP A 156 -17.91 15.52 6.18
C ASP A 156 -16.61 14.70 6.34
N ILE A 157 -16.29 14.29 7.57
CA ILE A 157 -15.07 13.54 7.91
C ILE A 157 -15.16 12.13 7.33
N ALA A 158 -16.31 11.46 7.54
CA ALA A 158 -16.56 10.12 6.99
C ALA A 158 -16.45 10.11 5.46
N LEU A 159 -17.08 11.08 4.79
CA LEU A 159 -17.00 11.22 3.34
C LEU A 159 -15.56 11.49 2.89
N SER A 160 -14.82 12.36 3.56
CA SER A 160 -13.41 12.63 3.20
C SER A 160 -12.54 11.38 3.27
N ALA A 161 -12.72 10.54 4.29
CA ALA A 161 -12.00 9.29 4.43
C ALA A 161 -12.38 8.29 3.33
N LEU A 162 -13.67 8.16 3.02
CA LEU A 162 -14.15 7.29 1.94
C LEU A 162 -13.70 7.76 0.56
N TYR A 163 -13.68 9.08 0.31
CA TYR A 163 -13.16 9.65 -0.93
C TYR A 163 -11.65 9.40 -1.07
N LEU A 164 -10.90 9.48 0.02
CA LEU A 164 -9.48 9.14 0.03
C LEU A 164 -9.27 7.66 -0.35
N ARG A 165 -9.98 6.74 0.31
CA ARG A 165 -9.91 5.30 -0.01
C ARG A 165 -10.33 5.00 -1.45
N LEU A 166 -11.36 5.69 -1.95
CA LEU A 166 -11.80 5.57 -3.33
C LEU A 166 -10.71 6.02 -4.32
N ALA A 167 -10.01 7.12 -4.01
CA ALA A 167 -8.89 7.60 -4.81
C ALA A 167 -7.72 6.61 -4.80
N ASP A 168 -7.37 6.05 -3.65
CA ASP A 168 -6.31 5.03 -3.51
C ASP A 168 -6.60 3.79 -4.38
N ILE A 169 -7.85 3.28 -4.34
CA ILE A 169 -8.28 2.14 -5.18
C ILE A 169 -8.16 2.48 -6.66
N ARG A 170 -8.63 3.66 -7.06
CA ARG A 170 -8.58 4.12 -8.45
C ARG A 170 -7.16 4.32 -8.97
N GLN A 171 -6.24 4.78 -8.11
CA GLN A 171 -4.82 4.83 -8.39
C GLN A 171 -4.26 3.42 -8.64
N ARG A 172 -4.58 2.45 -7.76
CA ARG A 172 -4.15 1.05 -7.90
C ARG A 172 -4.69 0.36 -9.15
N MET A 173 -5.88 0.75 -9.63
CA MET A 173 -6.43 0.24 -10.89
C MET A 173 -5.57 0.62 -12.11
N GLY A 174 -4.86 1.76 -12.06
CA GLY A 174 -3.85 2.15 -13.05
C GLY A 174 -4.34 2.47 -14.47
N THR A 175 -5.64 2.33 -14.76
CA THR A 175 -6.21 2.72 -16.06
C THR A 175 -6.24 4.24 -16.20
N ARG A 176 -6.15 4.78 -17.42
CA ARG A 176 -6.16 6.24 -17.61
C ARG A 176 -7.42 6.91 -17.04
N VAL A 177 -8.58 6.26 -17.17
CA VAL A 177 -9.85 6.76 -16.62
C VAL A 177 -9.84 6.72 -15.09
N SER A 178 -9.37 5.61 -14.49
CA SER A 178 -9.29 5.52 -13.03
C SER A 178 -8.28 6.50 -12.46
N LEU A 179 -7.14 6.73 -13.12
CA LEU A 179 -6.14 7.72 -12.71
C LEU A 179 -6.69 9.15 -12.72
N ASN A 180 -7.42 9.56 -13.78
CA ASN A 180 -8.09 10.87 -13.77
C ASN A 180 -9.09 10.98 -12.61
N ASN A 181 -9.92 9.96 -12.41
CA ASN A 181 -10.88 9.91 -11.30
C ASN A 181 -10.23 9.85 -9.92
N ALA A 182 -8.99 9.35 -9.82
CA ALA A 182 -8.18 9.34 -8.61
C ALA A 182 -7.67 10.75 -8.31
N LEU A 183 -7.17 11.45 -9.33
CA LEU A 183 -6.70 12.83 -9.21
C LEU A 183 -7.84 13.75 -8.72
N ASP A 184 -9.01 13.69 -9.34
CA ASP A 184 -10.20 14.45 -8.90
C ASP A 184 -10.55 14.15 -7.43
N GLY A 185 -10.43 12.87 -7.03
CA GLY A 185 -10.64 12.43 -5.66
C GLY A 185 -9.64 13.03 -4.68
N TYR A 186 -8.35 12.99 -5.00
CA TYR A 186 -7.29 13.58 -4.19
C TYR A 186 -7.43 15.11 -4.08
N GLU A 187 -7.80 15.81 -5.16
CA GLU A 187 -8.04 17.25 -5.12
C GLU A 187 -9.23 17.62 -4.21
N LYS A 188 -10.32 16.85 -4.30
CA LYS A 188 -11.48 17.03 -3.43
C LYS A 188 -11.09 16.84 -1.95
N VAL A 189 -10.37 15.75 -1.63
CA VAL A 189 -9.90 15.48 -0.27
C VAL A 189 -8.91 16.57 0.19
N HIS A 190 -7.99 17.00 -0.66
CA HIS A 190 -7.03 18.07 -0.37
C HIS A 190 -7.75 19.37 0.04
N SER A 191 -8.71 19.80 -0.78
CA SER A 191 -9.50 21.02 -0.50
C SER A 191 -10.24 20.93 0.84
N PHE A 192 -10.79 19.75 1.15
CA PHE A 192 -11.45 19.49 2.42
C PHE A 192 -10.48 19.58 3.61
N LEU A 193 -9.34 18.88 3.53
CA LEU A 193 -8.33 18.87 4.58
C LEU A 193 -7.78 20.27 4.86
N VAL A 194 -7.54 21.07 3.81
CA VAL A 194 -7.13 22.47 3.94
C VAL A 194 -8.21 23.29 4.64
N SER A 195 -9.49 23.13 4.26
CA SER A 195 -10.60 23.89 4.83
C SER A 195 -10.84 23.61 6.32
N LYS A 196 -10.58 22.37 6.77
CA LYS A 196 -10.76 21.94 8.16
C LYS A 196 -9.50 22.12 9.01
N GLY A 197 -8.39 22.60 8.43
CA GLY A 197 -7.12 22.74 9.15
C GLY A 197 -6.57 21.39 9.62
N ALA A 198 -6.69 20.35 8.79
CA ALA A 198 -6.26 19.00 9.14
C ALA A 198 -4.73 18.92 9.40
N PRO A 199 -4.26 17.88 10.09
CA PRO A 199 -2.84 17.66 10.32
C PRO A 199 -2.02 17.68 9.03
N LYS A 200 -0.82 18.27 9.09
CA LYS A 200 0.10 18.36 7.94
C LYS A 200 0.40 17.00 7.30
N THR A 201 0.49 15.95 8.12
CA THR A 201 0.75 14.57 7.68
C THR A 201 -0.31 14.07 6.70
N ALA A 202 -1.59 14.32 6.97
CA ALA A 202 -2.70 13.96 6.09
C ALA A 202 -2.65 14.75 4.75
N LEU A 203 -2.33 16.05 4.81
CA LEU A 203 -2.16 16.88 3.61
C LEU A 203 -1.01 16.36 2.74
N MET A 204 0.13 16.07 3.36
CA MET A 204 1.32 15.58 2.67
C MET A 204 1.09 14.24 1.98
N LYS A 205 0.36 13.32 2.62
CA LYS A 205 -0.03 12.04 2.01
C LYS A 205 -0.84 12.26 0.72
N VAL A 206 -1.88 13.08 0.78
CA VAL A 206 -2.74 13.38 -0.38
C VAL A 206 -1.96 14.10 -1.47
N GLU A 207 -1.12 15.07 -1.11
CA GLU A 207 -0.28 15.81 -2.06
C GLU A 207 0.73 14.90 -2.76
N ARG A 208 1.38 13.98 -2.03
CA ARG A 208 2.27 12.97 -2.61
C ARG A 208 1.53 12.05 -3.58
N SER A 209 0.40 11.47 -3.15
CA SER A 209 -0.38 10.55 -3.98
C SER A 209 -0.93 11.23 -5.24
N ALA A 210 -1.38 12.49 -5.14
CA ALA A 210 -1.77 13.29 -6.31
C ALA A 210 -0.60 13.48 -7.29
N GLY A 211 0.60 13.77 -6.76
CA GLY A 211 1.82 13.86 -7.58
C GLY A 211 2.17 12.55 -8.29
N ASP A 212 2.03 11.41 -7.60
CA ASP A 212 2.25 10.07 -8.16
C ASP A 212 1.24 9.75 -9.27
N VAL A 213 -0.04 10.10 -9.09
CA VAL A 213 -1.08 9.95 -10.12
C VAL A 213 -0.80 10.85 -11.34
N CYS A 214 -0.46 12.12 -11.13
CA CYS A 214 -0.10 13.03 -12.22
C CYS A 214 1.08 12.48 -13.03
N LYS A 215 2.09 11.90 -12.35
CA LYS A 215 3.19 11.23 -13.03
C LYS A 215 2.70 10.06 -13.89
N SER A 216 1.85 9.19 -13.34
CA SER A 216 1.28 8.05 -14.07
C SER A 216 0.43 8.48 -15.28
N LEU A 217 -0.14 9.68 -15.24
CA LEU A 217 -0.86 10.30 -16.36
C LEU A 217 0.05 10.99 -17.39
N GLY A 218 1.36 11.11 -17.12
CA GLY A 218 2.32 11.84 -17.96
C GLY A 218 2.25 13.37 -17.77
N LEU A 219 1.66 13.85 -16.68
CA LEU A 219 1.51 15.27 -16.35
C LEU A 219 2.70 15.74 -15.48
N ASP A 220 3.91 15.70 -16.05
CA ASP A 220 5.17 15.88 -15.30
C ASP A 220 5.24 17.21 -14.53
N LYS A 221 4.83 18.32 -15.16
CA LYS A 221 4.84 19.65 -14.54
C LYS A 221 3.87 19.77 -13.38
N GLU A 222 2.77 19.04 -13.43
CA GLU A 222 1.76 19.04 -12.38
C GLU A 222 2.16 18.12 -11.23
N SER A 223 2.73 16.96 -11.56
CA SER A 223 3.38 16.06 -10.61
C SER A 223 4.42 16.80 -9.76
N GLU A 224 5.32 17.55 -10.41
CA GLU A 224 6.34 18.36 -9.74
C GLU A 224 5.73 19.42 -8.80
N ARG A 225 4.65 20.09 -9.21
CA ARG A 225 3.94 21.06 -8.34
C ARG A 225 3.38 20.41 -7.08
N TRP A 226 2.78 19.23 -7.20
CA TRP A 226 2.24 18.49 -6.06
C TRP A 226 3.34 18.05 -5.10
N TYR A 227 4.46 17.54 -5.61
CA TYR A 227 5.61 17.20 -4.77
C TYR A 227 6.20 18.43 -4.07
N PHE A 228 6.32 19.58 -4.74
CA PHE A 228 6.77 20.80 -4.07
C PHE A 228 5.77 21.33 -3.04
N LYS A 229 4.47 21.16 -3.26
CA LYS A 229 3.46 21.47 -2.24
C LYS A 229 3.70 20.65 -0.97
N CYS A 230 3.96 19.34 -1.14
CA CYS A 230 4.33 18.44 -0.04
C CYS A 230 5.61 18.91 0.66
N LEU A 231 6.68 19.20 -0.11
CA LEU A 231 7.97 19.60 0.44
C LEU A 231 7.92 20.92 1.22
N ASN A 232 7.03 21.84 0.85
CA ASN A 232 6.87 23.12 1.53
C ASN A 232 6.37 22.97 2.97
N HIS A 233 5.70 21.87 3.34
CA HIS A 233 5.24 21.64 4.71
C HIS A 233 6.40 21.42 5.70
N PHE A 234 7.57 20.98 5.21
CA PHE A 234 8.80 20.78 5.98
C PHE A 234 9.65 22.03 6.13
N SER A 235 9.42 23.04 5.29
CA SER A 235 10.16 24.29 5.36
C SER A 235 9.79 25.03 6.64
N SER A 236 10.72 25.07 7.59
CA SER A 236 10.59 25.96 8.74
C SER A 236 10.63 27.39 8.23
N SER A 237 9.50 28.09 8.26
CA SER A 237 9.43 29.51 7.92
C SER A 237 10.22 30.33 8.94
N LYS A 238 11.56 30.39 8.78
CA LYS A 238 12.28 31.59 9.18
C LYS A 238 11.98 32.63 8.12
N LYS A 239 11.00 33.49 8.40
CA LYS A 239 10.84 34.77 7.71
C LYS A 239 12.11 35.61 7.93
N ASN A 240 13.13 35.40 7.10
CA ASN A 240 14.27 36.28 6.89
C ASN A 240 14.42 36.30 5.35
N THR A 241 14.30 37.38 4.60
CA THR A 241 14.34 38.83 4.84
C THR A 241 13.62 39.48 3.65
N SER A 242 13.07 40.66 3.86
CA SER A 242 12.63 41.56 2.80
C SER A 242 13.81 41.90 1.87
N PHE A 243 13.94 41.20 0.75
CA PHE A 243 14.68 41.73 -0.40
C PHE A 243 13.70 42.49 -1.28
N GLY A 244 13.57 43.79 -0.99
CA GLY A 244 13.00 44.75 -1.93
C GLY A 244 13.93 44.89 -3.13
N GLY A 245 13.55 44.26 -4.24
CA GLY A 245 14.24 44.38 -5.51
C GLY A 245 13.47 43.61 -6.55
N TYR A 246 12.84 44.34 -7.49
CA TYR A 246 12.13 43.78 -8.64
C TYR A 246 13.05 42.83 -9.42
N MET A 247 12.88 41.52 -9.23
CA MET A 247 13.49 40.47 -10.03
C MET A 247 12.40 39.86 -10.94
N PRO A 248 12.62 39.75 -12.26
CA PRO A 248 11.61 39.23 -13.19
C PRO A 248 11.22 37.78 -12.88
N SER A 249 9.92 37.47 -13.01
CA SER A 249 9.29 36.20 -12.60
C SER A 249 9.82 34.93 -13.27
N TRP A 250 10.59 35.05 -14.35
CA TRP A 250 11.24 33.93 -15.05
C TRP A 250 12.61 33.54 -14.47
N LEU A 251 13.21 34.42 -13.65
CA LEU A 251 14.46 34.16 -12.93
C LEU A 251 14.24 33.58 -11.53
N THR A 252 13.06 33.78 -10.93
CA THR A 252 12.66 33.19 -9.64
C THR A 252 12.03 31.79 -9.75
N ARG A 253 11.99 31.19 -10.95
CA ARG A 253 11.43 29.84 -11.18
C ARG A 253 12.52 28.81 -11.44
N ARG A 254 13.51 28.75 -10.56
CA ARG A 254 14.16 27.49 -10.23
C ARG A 254 13.93 27.34 -8.73
N GLN A 255 12.90 26.59 -8.38
CA GLN A 255 12.72 26.16 -7.00
C GLN A 255 13.79 25.09 -6.79
N GLU A 256 15.04 25.53 -6.66
CA GLU A 256 16.03 24.72 -5.97
C GLU A 256 15.38 24.32 -4.66
N VAL A 257 15.56 23.07 -4.24
CA VAL A 257 15.00 22.55 -2.99
C VAL A 257 15.74 23.25 -1.82
N ASP A 258 15.96 24.55 -1.82
CA ASP A 258 16.82 25.29 -0.89
C ASP A 258 16.12 25.53 0.46
N THR A 259 15.50 24.48 0.97
CA THR A 259 14.98 24.42 2.33
C THR A 259 16.06 23.76 3.18
N GLN A 260 16.76 24.56 3.97
CA GLN A 260 17.51 24.07 5.14
C GLN A 260 16.50 23.45 6.12
N ILE A 261 16.13 22.19 5.86
CA ILE A 261 15.24 21.42 6.74
C ILE A 261 16.13 20.87 7.85
N ASP A 262 15.84 21.25 9.09
CA ASP A 262 16.42 20.56 10.24
C ASP A 262 15.69 19.24 10.44
N ILE A 263 16.28 18.18 9.87
CA ILE A 263 15.76 16.81 9.90
C ILE A 263 15.50 16.36 11.35
N ARG A 264 16.23 16.89 12.34
CA ARG A 264 16.10 16.54 13.76
C ARG A 264 14.81 17.04 14.41
N LEU A 265 14.13 17.99 13.79
CA LEU A 265 12.87 18.56 14.27
C LEU A 265 11.63 17.91 13.63
N LEU A 266 11.82 17.00 12.68
CA LEU A 266 10.73 16.28 12.05
C LEU A 266 10.23 15.16 12.96
N SER A 267 8.91 14.99 13.02
CA SER A 267 8.33 13.78 13.60
C SER A 267 8.65 12.55 12.72
N PRO A 268 8.59 11.31 13.26
CA PRO A 268 8.86 10.11 12.47
C PRO A 268 8.03 10.01 11.19
N SER A 269 6.76 10.43 11.25
CA SER A 269 5.86 10.40 10.10
C SER A 269 6.22 11.44 9.04
N GLN A 270 6.51 12.65 9.47
CA GLN A 270 6.96 13.74 8.61
C GLN A 270 8.27 13.35 7.91
N PHE A 271 9.18 12.73 8.65
CA PHE A 271 10.44 12.25 8.13
C PHE A 271 10.27 11.20 7.01
N ARG A 272 9.38 10.21 7.18
CA ARG A 272 9.07 9.22 6.13
C ARG A 272 8.41 9.85 4.92
N ALA A 273 7.41 10.70 5.14
CA ALA A 273 6.74 11.41 4.06
C ALA A 273 7.72 12.29 3.26
N TYR A 274 8.73 12.87 3.90
CA TYR A 274 9.81 13.61 3.25
C TYR A 274 10.63 12.70 2.34
N ILE A 275 11.10 11.55 2.86
CA ILE A 275 11.84 10.55 2.09
C ILE A 275 11.02 10.06 0.88
N ASP A 276 9.78 9.68 1.10
CA ASP A 276 8.90 9.15 0.04
C ASP A 276 8.67 10.19 -1.06
N THR A 277 8.50 11.46 -0.69
CA THR A 277 8.35 12.55 -1.63
C THR A 277 9.63 12.78 -2.44
N LEU A 278 10.81 12.74 -1.81
CA LEU A 278 12.09 12.82 -2.52
C LEU A 278 12.29 11.62 -3.46
N LEU A 279 11.90 10.41 -3.06
CA LEU A 279 11.95 9.22 -3.91
C LEU A 279 11.04 9.38 -5.13
N SER A 280 9.80 9.82 -4.94
CA SER A 280 8.87 10.06 -6.04
C SER A 280 9.36 11.16 -6.99
N LEU A 281 9.90 12.26 -6.46
CA LEU A 281 10.51 13.33 -7.25
C LEU A 281 11.75 12.87 -8.03
N SER A 282 12.62 12.08 -7.38
CA SER A 282 13.77 11.43 -8.02
C SER A 282 13.33 10.55 -9.17
N ARG A 283 12.30 9.71 -8.96
CA ARG A 283 11.74 8.88 -10.02
C ARG A 283 11.17 9.73 -11.15
N LEU A 284 10.52 10.86 -10.87
CA LEU A 284 9.98 11.77 -11.89
C LEU A 284 11.10 12.35 -12.77
N TYR A 285 12.16 12.86 -12.15
CA TYR A 285 13.30 13.44 -12.88
C TYR A 285 14.09 12.40 -13.67
N SER A 286 14.26 11.19 -13.12
CA SER A 286 14.88 10.08 -13.84
C SER A 286 14.07 9.68 -15.08
N THR A 287 12.74 9.59 -14.98
CA THR A 287 11.88 9.22 -16.12
C THR A 287 11.76 10.32 -17.18
N THR A 288 11.95 11.59 -16.80
CA THR A 288 11.87 12.75 -17.70
C THR A 288 13.22 13.20 -18.25
N ASN A 289 14.28 12.41 -18.03
CA ASN A 289 15.66 12.68 -18.45
C ASN A 289 16.26 13.99 -17.86
N ARG A 290 15.73 14.48 -16.73
CA ARG A 290 16.25 15.64 -15.97
C ARG A 290 17.32 15.19 -14.97
N LEU A 291 18.41 14.61 -15.47
CA LEU A 291 19.40 13.89 -14.65
C LEU A 291 20.13 14.76 -13.62
N THR A 292 20.38 16.04 -13.91
CA THR A 292 21.00 16.98 -12.97
C THR A 292 20.13 17.17 -11.74
N GLU A 293 18.82 17.30 -11.92
CA GLU A 293 17.87 17.48 -10.84
C GLU A 293 17.65 16.19 -10.06
N ALA A 294 17.56 15.06 -10.76
CA ALA A 294 17.55 13.74 -10.13
C ALA A 294 18.78 13.56 -9.20
N MET A 295 19.97 13.94 -9.66
CA MET A 295 21.19 13.89 -8.87
C MET A 295 21.12 14.77 -7.61
N THR A 296 20.57 15.99 -7.70
CA THR A 296 20.43 16.86 -6.52
C THR A 296 19.47 16.28 -5.48
N VAL A 297 18.35 15.70 -5.91
CA VAL A 297 17.37 15.06 -5.04
C VAL A 297 17.96 13.81 -4.38
N GLN A 298 18.67 12.99 -5.15
CA GLN A 298 19.32 11.78 -4.63
C GLN A 298 20.46 12.08 -3.67
N LYS A 299 21.24 13.14 -3.91
CA LYS A 299 22.27 13.58 -2.96
C LYS A 299 21.65 13.91 -1.60
N ARG A 300 20.49 14.58 -1.58
CA ARG A 300 19.76 14.88 -0.34
C ARG A 300 19.24 13.62 0.35
N LEU A 301 18.76 12.65 -0.41
CA LEU A 301 18.36 11.36 0.12
C LEU A 301 19.54 10.67 0.82
N ILE A 302 20.73 10.71 0.22
CA ILE A 302 21.97 10.19 0.82
C ILE A 302 22.35 10.97 2.09
N ASP A 303 22.25 12.30 2.09
CA ASP A 303 22.53 13.13 3.26
C ASP A 303 21.56 12.82 4.42
N VAL A 304 20.28 12.58 4.11
CA VAL A 304 19.26 12.12 5.05
C VAL A 304 19.64 10.76 5.62
N HIS A 305 20.05 9.81 4.78
CA HIS A 305 20.50 8.49 5.22
C HIS A 305 21.73 8.58 6.13
N LEU A 306 22.70 9.43 5.80
CA LEU A 306 23.87 9.65 6.65
C LEU A 306 23.47 10.21 8.02
N ALA A 307 22.45 11.09 8.08
CA ALA A 307 21.92 11.61 9.33
C ALA A 307 21.19 10.52 10.15
N GLU A 308 20.40 9.65 9.51
CA GLU A 308 19.76 8.49 10.17
C GLU A 308 20.80 7.55 10.77
N VAL A 309 21.83 7.20 9.99
CA VAL A 309 22.95 6.37 10.41
C VAL A 309 23.67 6.99 11.60
N THR A 310 23.96 8.29 11.54
CA THR A 310 24.64 9.01 12.64
C THR A 310 23.76 9.07 13.89
N TYR A 311 22.45 9.21 13.73
CA TYR A 311 21.49 9.18 14.84
C TYR A 311 21.41 7.78 15.46
N ALA A 312 21.33 6.73 14.63
CA ALA A 312 21.31 5.33 15.03
C ALA A 312 22.58 4.94 15.82
N LEU A 313 23.75 5.41 15.39
CA LEU A 313 25.02 5.18 16.09
C LEU A 313 25.13 5.90 17.45
N ASN A 314 24.31 6.93 17.68
CA ASN A 314 24.25 7.67 18.95
C ASN A 314 23.19 7.12 19.93
N LYS A 315 22.47 6.05 19.58
CA LYS A 315 21.47 5.42 20.45
C LYS A 315 22.08 4.30 21.30
N ASN A 316 21.71 4.27 22.58
CA ASN A 316 22.12 3.22 23.52
C ASN A 316 21.39 1.87 23.30
N LYS A 317 20.35 1.82 22.46
CA LYS A 317 19.56 0.61 22.19
C LYS A 317 19.87 0.05 20.81
N LEU A 318 20.31 -1.20 20.77
CA LEU A 318 20.74 -1.91 19.57
C LEU A 318 19.63 -2.08 18.53
N ASP A 319 18.44 -2.54 18.93
CA ASP A 319 17.36 -2.90 17.99
C ASP A 319 16.82 -1.70 17.21
N GLU A 320 16.73 -0.53 17.87
CA GLU A 320 16.34 0.72 17.22
C GLU A 320 17.39 1.11 16.18
N SER A 321 18.68 1.01 16.51
CA SER A 321 19.80 1.34 15.62
C SER A 321 19.86 0.42 14.38
N LEU A 322 19.67 -0.88 14.58
CA LEU A 322 19.64 -1.87 13.51
C LEU A 322 18.44 -1.68 12.57
N GLY A 323 17.26 -1.36 13.10
CA GLY A 323 16.06 -1.12 12.28
C GLY A 323 16.23 0.07 11.32
N TRP A 324 16.84 1.17 11.77
CA TRP A 324 17.13 2.32 10.92
C TRP A 324 18.17 2.00 9.83
N LEU A 325 19.23 1.27 10.18
CA LEU A 325 20.26 0.87 9.21
C LEU A 325 19.73 -0.09 8.14
N GLN A 326 18.85 -1.01 8.52
CA GLN A 326 18.24 -1.97 7.59
C GLN A 326 17.29 -1.27 6.61
N ASN A 327 16.53 -0.28 7.07
CA ASN A 327 15.68 0.55 6.20
C ASN A 327 16.51 1.36 5.20
N ALA A 328 17.62 1.97 5.65
CA ALA A 328 18.52 2.72 4.78
C ALA A 328 19.20 1.84 3.71
N GLU A 329 19.60 0.62 4.07
CA GLU A 329 20.13 -0.38 3.13
C GLU A 329 19.08 -0.74 2.06
N GLN A 330 17.84 -1.00 2.48
CA GLN A 330 16.75 -1.39 1.59
C GLN A 330 16.37 -0.25 0.62
N LEU A 331 16.33 0.99 1.12
CA LEU A 331 16.07 2.17 0.30
C LEU A 331 17.17 2.39 -0.75
N SER A 332 18.44 2.29 -0.34
CA SER A 332 19.58 2.40 -1.26
C SER A 332 19.54 1.31 -2.35
N SER A 333 19.17 0.09 -1.97
CA SER A 333 18.98 -1.03 -2.90
C SER A 333 17.82 -0.80 -3.88
N ASN A 334 16.72 -0.19 -3.41
CA ASN A 334 15.58 0.15 -4.26
C ASN A 334 15.93 1.25 -5.28
N VAL A 335 16.73 2.24 -4.88
CA VAL A 335 17.27 3.27 -5.78
C VAL A 335 18.13 2.62 -6.86
N HIS A 336 19.02 1.70 -6.50
CA HIS A 336 19.85 0.97 -7.47
C HIS A 336 19.00 0.25 -8.53
N ARG A 337 18.01 -0.56 -8.12
CA ARG A 337 17.12 -1.28 -9.06
C ARG A 337 16.33 -0.36 -9.99
N SER A 338 16.01 0.85 -9.52
CA SER A 338 15.31 1.84 -10.34
C SER A 338 16.19 2.46 -11.44
N ILE A 339 17.51 2.45 -11.27
CA ILE A 339 18.50 3.02 -12.20
C ILE A 339 19.05 1.96 -13.15
N GLU A 340 19.20 0.71 -12.69
CA GLU A 340 19.75 -0.41 -13.48
C GLU A 340 18.96 -0.68 -14.77
N ASN A 341 17.65 -0.39 -14.76
CA ASN A 341 16.76 -0.57 -15.92
C ASN A 341 16.71 0.64 -16.88
N VAL A 342 17.51 1.69 -16.64
CA VAL A 342 17.52 2.89 -17.48
C VAL A 342 18.40 2.66 -18.72
N ASN A 343 17.79 2.10 -19.77
CA ASN A 343 18.41 1.95 -21.10
C ASN A 343 18.49 3.33 -21.79
N THR A 344 19.61 4.03 -21.60
CA THR A 344 19.90 5.28 -22.33
C THR A 344 20.98 5.07 -23.37
N SER A 345 20.76 5.56 -24.60
CA SER A 345 21.71 5.50 -25.70
C SER A 345 22.80 6.57 -25.64
N ASP A 346 22.64 7.55 -24.75
CA ASP A 346 23.55 8.69 -24.59
C ASP A 346 24.68 8.39 -23.59
N ALA A 347 25.93 8.62 -24.01
CA ALA A 347 27.12 8.35 -23.21
C ALA A 347 27.20 9.19 -21.94
N PHE A 348 26.68 10.42 -21.95
CA PHE A 348 26.61 11.27 -20.76
C PHE A 348 25.61 10.69 -19.75
N SER A 349 24.42 10.31 -20.21
CA SER A 349 23.38 9.68 -19.41
C SER A 349 23.82 8.35 -18.81
N LYS A 350 24.53 7.51 -19.58
CA LYS A 350 25.14 6.27 -19.10
C LYS A 350 26.18 6.51 -18.01
N ASN A 351 27.03 7.53 -18.17
CA ASN A 351 28.01 7.91 -17.15
C ASN A 351 27.36 8.43 -15.86
N GLN A 352 26.24 9.14 -15.96
CA GLN A 352 25.52 9.62 -14.77
C GLN A 352 24.79 8.49 -14.04
N ALA A 353 24.10 7.62 -14.78
CA ALA A 353 23.49 6.41 -14.22
C ALA A 353 24.54 5.55 -13.48
N HIS A 354 25.72 5.38 -14.07
CA HIS A 354 26.82 4.66 -13.42
C HIS A 354 27.32 5.33 -12.13
N LYS A 355 27.44 6.66 -12.10
CA LYS A 355 27.83 7.39 -10.87
C LYS A 355 26.80 7.25 -9.76
N LEU A 356 25.51 7.28 -10.12
CA LEU A 356 24.40 7.15 -9.18
C LEU A 356 24.28 5.71 -8.65
N THR A 357 24.43 4.72 -9.52
CA THR A 357 24.52 3.30 -9.13
C THR A 357 25.65 3.09 -8.12
N ASN A 358 26.85 3.58 -8.41
CA ASN A 358 27.99 3.46 -7.50
C ASN A 358 27.74 4.15 -6.15
N ALA A 359 27.07 5.30 -6.15
CA ALA A 359 26.73 6.01 -4.91
C ALA A 359 25.71 5.23 -4.06
N SER A 360 24.64 4.71 -4.68
CA SER A 360 23.65 3.88 -3.97
C SER A 360 24.25 2.60 -3.40
N GLN A 361 25.12 1.93 -4.16
CA GLN A 361 25.79 0.70 -3.74
C GLN A 361 26.73 0.96 -2.56
N ARG A 362 27.46 2.07 -2.60
CA ARG A 362 28.33 2.49 -1.50
C ARG A 362 27.53 2.77 -0.23
N THR A 363 26.40 3.45 -0.33
CA THR A 363 25.55 3.70 0.85
C THR A 363 24.99 2.41 1.43
N ALA A 364 24.53 1.48 0.58
CA ALA A 364 24.05 0.17 1.03
C ALA A 364 25.16 -0.65 1.72
N SER A 365 26.39 -0.66 1.17
CA SER A 365 27.50 -1.39 1.77
C SER A 365 27.97 -0.79 3.10
N GLU A 366 27.95 0.54 3.25
CA GLU A 366 28.24 1.21 4.52
C GLU A 366 27.19 0.90 5.60
N CYS A 367 25.91 0.85 5.24
CA CYS A 367 24.84 0.48 6.18
C CYS A 367 25.02 -0.97 6.68
N ALA A 368 25.28 -1.91 5.76
CA ALA A 368 25.58 -3.29 6.10
C ALA A 368 26.82 -3.42 6.99
N TYR A 369 27.88 -2.66 6.71
CA TYR A 369 29.07 -2.63 7.54
C TYR A 369 28.82 -2.13 8.95
N LEU A 370 28.04 -1.06 9.12
CA LEU A 370 27.72 -0.49 10.43
C LEU A 370 26.82 -1.42 11.26
N MET A 371 25.86 -2.11 10.63
CA MET A 371 25.11 -3.18 11.29
C MET A 371 26.05 -4.28 11.79
N GLY A 372 27.06 -4.64 10.99
CA GLY A 372 28.09 -5.61 11.38
C GLY A 372 28.89 -5.18 12.61
N ILE A 373 29.30 -3.90 12.68
CA ILE A 373 29.98 -3.34 13.86
C ILE A 373 29.09 -3.39 15.11
N LEU A 374 27.81 -3.04 14.97
CA LEU A 374 26.86 -3.06 16.09
C LEU A 374 26.60 -4.47 16.61
N HIS A 375 26.46 -5.46 15.72
CA HIS A 375 26.38 -6.87 16.13
C HIS A 375 27.67 -7.34 16.81
N GLN A 376 28.82 -6.95 16.28
CA GLN A 376 30.12 -7.28 16.87
C GLN A 376 30.29 -6.66 18.27
N SER A 377 29.84 -5.43 18.49
CA SER A 377 29.93 -4.78 19.81
C SER A 377 29.02 -5.42 20.86
N HIS A 378 28.06 -6.26 20.44
CA HIS A 378 27.15 -7.00 21.31
C HIS A 378 27.44 -8.52 21.32
N ASP A 379 28.63 -8.92 20.86
CA ASP A 379 29.12 -10.31 20.80
C ASP A 379 28.27 -11.25 19.91
N ASP A 380 27.44 -10.71 19.02
CA ASP A 380 26.67 -11.46 18.03
C ASP A 380 27.50 -11.67 16.74
N LYS A 381 28.50 -12.56 16.85
CA LYS A 381 29.50 -12.78 15.80
C LYS A 381 28.90 -13.34 14.50
N GLU A 382 27.87 -14.19 14.59
CA GLU A 382 27.23 -14.79 13.41
C GLU A 382 26.50 -13.73 12.58
N ARG A 383 25.70 -12.86 13.22
CA ARG A 383 25.01 -11.78 12.51
C ARG A 383 25.97 -10.71 12.02
N ALA A 384 27.03 -10.42 12.78
CA ALA A 384 28.09 -9.51 12.35
C ALA A 384 28.76 -10.00 11.05
N LEU A 385 29.11 -11.30 10.98
CA LEU A 385 29.67 -11.90 9.77
C LEU A 385 28.72 -11.80 8.58
N GLY A 386 27.43 -12.12 8.77
CA GLY A 386 26.42 -12.00 7.71
C GLY A 386 26.28 -10.57 7.18
N CYS A 387 26.42 -9.56 8.04
CA CYS A 387 26.37 -8.16 7.65
C CYS A 387 27.64 -7.71 6.90
N PHE A 388 28.82 -8.14 7.34
CA PHE A 388 30.07 -7.86 6.61
C PHE A 388 30.14 -8.56 5.25
N GLU A 389 29.67 -9.80 5.14
CA GLU A 389 29.55 -10.49 3.84
C GLU A 389 28.61 -9.75 2.90
N ARG A 390 27.49 -9.25 3.41
CA ARG A 390 26.53 -8.47 2.62
C ARG A 390 27.13 -7.15 2.13
N ALA A 391 27.87 -6.44 2.98
CA ALA A 391 28.60 -5.23 2.60
C ALA A 391 29.60 -5.49 1.46
N ILE A 392 30.31 -6.62 1.52
CA ILE A 392 31.27 -7.04 0.50
C ILE A 392 30.55 -7.40 -0.81
N LYS A 393 29.49 -8.22 -0.75
CA LYS A 393 28.69 -8.62 -1.93
C LYS A 393 28.11 -7.43 -2.66
N THR A 394 27.51 -6.48 -1.94
CA THR A 394 26.93 -5.26 -2.52
C THR A 394 27.98 -4.38 -3.20
N THR A 395 29.20 -4.36 -2.65
CA THR A 395 30.32 -3.60 -3.23
C THR A 395 30.87 -4.25 -4.51
N LEU A 396 30.88 -5.58 -4.58
CA LEU A 396 31.41 -6.35 -5.71
C LEU A 396 30.37 -6.72 -6.76
N GLN A 397 29.08 -6.55 -6.47
CA GLN A 397 27.97 -7.01 -7.30
C GLN A 397 28.02 -8.52 -7.57
N VAL A 398 28.32 -9.30 -6.52
CA VAL A 398 28.39 -10.77 -6.60
C VAL A 398 27.38 -11.41 -5.66
N ASP A 399 26.68 -12.44 -6.13
CA ASP A 399 25.74 -13.22 -5.32
C ASP A 399 26.47 -14.15 -4.34
N THR A 400 27.61 -14.68 -4.77
CA THR A 400 28.46 -15.60 -4.01
C THR A 400 29.87 -15.03 -3.88
N LEU A 401 30.43 -15.17 -2.68
CA LEU A 401 31.76 -14.68 -2.32
C LEU A 401 32.79 -15.77 -2.59
N THR A 402 33.69 -15.55 -3.55
CA THR A 402 34.82 -16.45 -3.79
C THR A 402 36.10 -15.97 -3.10
N LYS A 403 37.12 -16.83 -3.04
CA LYS A 403 38.42 -16.47 -2.46
C LYS A 403 39.14 -15.39 -3.30
N ASP A 404 38.96 -15.43 -4.62
CA ASP A 404 39.55 -14.48 -5.56
C ASP A 404 38.92 -13.08 -5.44
N ASP A 405 37.62 -13.02 -5.11
CA ASP A 405 36.89 -11.77 -4.83
C ASP A 405 37.46 -11.04 -3.61
N LEU A 406 37.77 -11.78 -2.54
CA LEU A 406 38.38 -11.24 -1.32
C LEU A 406 39.79 -10.70 -1.58
N ASP A 407 40.55 -11.33 -2.49
CA ASP A 407 41.89 -10.86 -2.85
C ASP A 407 41.83 -9.62 -3.77
N SER A 408 40.77 -9.46 -4.57
CA SER A 408 40.53 -8.31 -5.43
C SER A 408 40.24 -7.00 -4.66
N ILE A 409 39.38 -7.06 -3.63
CA ILE A 409 39.03 -5.90 -2.78
C ILE A 409 40.23 -5.41 -1.96
N SER A 410 41.15 -6.30 -1.60
CA SER A 410 42.30 -5.94 -0.75
C SER A 410 43.18 -4.82 -1.32
N LYS A 411 43.03 -4.55 -2.63
CA LYS A 411 43.75 -3.53 -3.39
C LYS A 411 43.08 -2.15 -3.37
N ASP A 412 41.80 -2.04 -3.01
CA ASP A 412 41.07 -0.78 -2.88
C ASP A 412 41.06 -0.30 -1.40
N PRO A 413 41.70 0.85 -1.08
CA PRO A 413 41.76 1.38 0.29
C PRO A 413 40.40 1.60 0.94
N ILE A 414 39.36 1.92 0.15
CA ILE A 414 38.02 2.24 0.65
C ILE A 414 37.27 0.97 1.10
N ASN A 415 37.51 -0.15 0.41
CA ASN A 415 36.79 -1.41 0.63
C ASN A 415 37.55 -2.38 1.55
N ARG A 416 38.84 -2.10 1.80
CA ARG A 416 39.70 -2.86 2.72
C ARG A 416 39.12 -2.98 4.14
N LYS A 417 38.43 -1.95 4.64
CA LYS A 417 37.78 -1.96 5.97
C LYS A 417 36.74 -3.07 6.13
N TYR A 418 36.03 -3.44 5.06
CA TYR A 418 35.01 -4.50 5.09
C TYR A 418 35.65 -5.87 5.26
N ILE A 419 36.77 -6.10 4.56
CA ILE A 419 37.56 -7.33 4.67
C ILE A 419 38.23 -7.45 6.02
N ASP A 420 38.83 -6.37 6.51
CA ASP A 420 39.53 -6.40 7.79
C ASP A 420 38.54 -6.70 8.93
N ALA A 421 37.34 -6.11 8.90
CA ALA A 421 36.28 -6.44 9.85
C ALA A 421 35.79 -7.89 9.72
N TYR A 422 35.54 -8.38 8.50
CA TYR A 422 35.16 -9.76 8.24
C TYR A 422 36.21 -10.77 8.76
N LYS A 423 37.49 -10.54 8.46
CA LYS A 423 38.61 -11.39 8.91
C LYS A 423 38.81 -11.34 10.42
N ASN A 424 38.51 -10.21 11.06
CA ASN A 424 38.65 -10.05 12.50
C ASN A 424 37.57 -10.80 13.29
N VAL A 425 36.34 -10.91 12.77
CA VAL A 425 35.26 -11.66 13.44
C VAL A 425 35.32 -13.16 13.11
N ARG A 426 35.88 -13.53 11.97
CA ARG A 426 36.04 -14.94 11.56
C ARG A 426 37.19 -15.67 12.27
N LYS A 427 38.15 -14.95 12.85
CA LYS A 427 39.21 -15.50 13.70
C LYS A 427 38.67 -15.74 15.10
#